data_AF-A0AAR2JK72-F1
#
_entry.id   AF-A0AAR2JK72-F1
#
_cell.length_a   1.000
_cell.length_b   1.000
_cell.length_c   1.000
_cell.angle_alpha   90.00
_cell.angle_beta   90.00
_cell.angle_gamma   90.00
#
_symmetry.space_group_name_H-M   'P 1'
#
loop_
_entity.id
_entity.type
_entity.pdbx_description
1 polymer ?
#
loop_
_entity_poly.entity_id
_entity_poly.type
_entity_poly.pdbx_seq_one_letter_code
_entity_poly.pdbx_strand_id
1 'polypeptide(L)'
;VILNWVGQVYFSSFTSNKRGTAILIHKNLPFIFKKQIIDCEGQEFSLLNIYAPNEDCPKFMPDKITLFSQYTSDFGIIAGDFNCCMGSNLDKSSMLISSPNASRTLSVTSREAGLVDVWREFNPTSEGYTFYSARHKTYSRLDFFLLPKNRLSSVVSLV
;
A
#
# COMPACT_ATOMS: atom_id res chain seq x y z
N VAL A 1 23.12 1.38 9.60
CA VAL A 1 22.80 2.57 10.43
C VAL A 1 21.51 2.27 11.16
N ILE A 2 21.55 2.01 12.46
CA ILE A 2 20.33 1.90 13.27
C ILE A 2 19.98 3.34 13.66
N LEU A 3 18.83 3.82 13.21
CA LEU A 3 18.39 5.19 13.44
C LEU A 3 17.93 5.33 14.89
N ASN A 4 18.51 6.26 15.66
CA ASN A 4 18.28 6.44 17.11
C ASN A 4 16.80 6.70 17.53
N TRP A 5 15.91 6.94 16.57
CA TRP A 5 14.48 7.17 16.80
C TRP A 5 13.65 5.88 16.75
N VAL A 6 14.18 4.80 16.18
CA VAL A 6 13.46 3.54 15.97
C VAL A 6 13.42 2.74 17.27
N GLY A 7 12.23 2.32 17.68
CA GLY A 7 12.03 1.47 18.85
C GLY A 7 11.76 0.02 18.50
N GLN A 8 10.95 -0.23 17.47
CA GLN A 8 10.59 -1.59 17.04
C GLN A 8 10.71 -1.70 15.51
N VAL A 9 11.14 -2.87 15.01
CA VAL A 9 11.33 -3.15 13.59
C VAL A 9 10.68 -4.48 13.24
N TYR A 10 9.85 -4.48 12.20
CA TYR A 10 9.24 -5.67 11.62
C TYR A 10 9.58 -5.72 10.15
N PHE A 11 10.05 -6.87 9.64
CA PHE A 11 10.42 -7.00 8.23
C PHE A 11 9.96 -8.33 7.66
N SER A 12 9.77 -8.34 6.34
CA SER A 12 9.59 -9.54 5.54
C SER A 12 10.66 -9.52 4.44
N SER A 13 11.40 -10.61 4.29
CA SER A 13 12.48 -10.71 3.31
C SER A 13 12.38 -12.03 2.56
N PHE A 14 12.56 -11.98 1.25
CA PHE A 14 12.80 -13.20 0.46
C PHE A 14 14.24 -13.68 0.64
N THR A 15 14.52 -14.94 0.29
CA THR A 15 15.88 -15.53 0.37
C THR A 15 16.90 -14.88 -0.59
N SER A 16 16.42 -14.04 -1.51
CA SER A 16 17.25 -13.26 -2.43
C SER A 16 17.41 -11.81 -1.95
N ASN A 17 18.36 -11.08 -2.53
CA ASN A 17 18.52 -9.62 -2.35
C ASN A 17 17.41 -8.77 -3.02
N LYS A 18 16.18 -9.29 -3.10
CA LYS A 18 15.01 -8.67 -3.74
C LYS A 18 13.77 -8.96 -2.88
N ARG A 19 12.75 -8.10 -2.98
CA ARG A 19 11.41 -8.31 -2.38
C ARG A 19 11.42 -8.31 -0.85
N GLY A 20 12.03 -7.27 -0.26
CA GLY A 20 12.02 -7.04 1.19
C GLY A 20 11.19 -5.82 1.55
N THR A 21 10.40 -5.90 2.63
CA THR A 21 9.67 -4.77 3.21
C THR A 21 9.99 -4.65 4.70
N ALA A 22 9.90 -3.44 5.25
CA ALA A 22 10.09 -3.18 6.66
C ALA A 22 9.06 -2.16 7.17
N ILE A 23 8.67 -2.31 8.43
CA ILE A 23 7.87 -1.37 9.21
C ILE A 23 8.71 -0.98 10.42
N LEU A 24 8.96 0.31 10.57
CA LEU A 24 9.76 0.86 11.66
C LEU A 24 8.83 1.69 12.55
N ILE A 25 8.74 1.32 13.82
CA ILE A 25 7.92 2.01 14.81
C ILE A 25 8.80 2.88 15.68
N HIS A 26 8.43 4.15 15.80
CA HIS A 26 9.15 5.13 16.62
C HIS A 26 9.11 4.75 18.12
N LYS A 27 10.23 4.90 18.82
CA LYS A 27 10.39 4.45 20.23
C LYS A 27 9.47 5.16 21.23
N ASN A 28 9.01 6.36 20.90
CA ASN A 28 8.08 7.13 21.73
C ASN A 28 6.60 6.87 21.41
N LEU A 29 6.28 6.00 20.45
CA LEU A 29 4.89 5.62 20.20
C LEU A 29 4.47 4.57 21.23
N PRO A 30 3.31 4.73 21.89
CA PRO A 30 2.73 3.71 22.77
C PRO A 30 2.14 2.55 21.94
N PHE A 31 2.96 1.95 21.08
CA PHE A 31 2.60 0.84 20.21
C PHE A 31 2.87 -0.47 20.94
N ILE A 32 1.80 -1.20 21.22
CA ILE A 32 1.87 -2.54 21.81
C ILE A 32 1.79 -3.54 20.66
N PHE A 33 2.90 -4.18 20.38
CA PHE A 33 2.94 -5.28 19.41
C PHE A 33 2.11 -6.45 19.90
N LYS A 34 1.18 -6.92 19.05
CA LYS A 34 0.35 -8.10 19.33
C LYS A 34 0.90 -9.34 18.63
N LYS A 35 1.08 -9.25 17.31
CA LYS A 35 1.59 -10.35 16.49
C LYS A 35 2.15 -9.83 15.16
N GLN A 36 3.18 -10.51 14.67
CA GLN A 36 3.69 -10.34 13.31
C GLN A 36 3.27 -11.59 12.55
N ILE A 37 2.51 -11.39 11.49
CA ILE A 37 2.02 -12.46 10.66
C ILE A 37 2.92 -12.54 9.43
N ILE A 38 3.83 -13.51 9.45
CA ILE A 38 4.53 -13.99 8.26
C ILE A 38 3.80 -15.30 7.90
N ASP A 39 2.63 -15.16 7.28
CA ASP A 39 1.58 -16.19 7.07
C ASP A 39 0.96 -16.81 8.37
N CYS A 40 -0.25 -16.31 8.74
CA CYS A 40 -1.25 -16.73 9.77
C CYS A 40 -1.39 -16.01 11.15
N GLU A 41 -2.62 -15.48 11.37
CA GLU A 41 -3.46 -15.04 12.54
C GLU A 41 -3.09 -13.87 13.49
N GLY A 42 -4.05 -13.04 13.94
CA GLY A 42 -3.90 -12.07 15.06
C GLY A 42 -4.61 -10.70 14.88
N GLN A 43 -5.19 -10.11 15.94
CA GLN A 43 -6.14 -8.97 15.91
C GLN A 43 -5.65 -7.66 16.61
N GLU A 44 -6.25 -6.53 16.18
CA GLU A 44 -6.07 -5.07 16.47
C GLU A 44 -4.96 -4.29 15.73
N PHE A 45 -5.37 -3.11 15.20
CA PHE A 45 -4.86 -2.38 14.01
C PHE A 45 -3.78 -3.03 13.16
N SER A 46 -4.20 -3.48 11.98
CA SER A 46 -3.34 -4.22 11.06
C SER A 46 -2.63 -3.27 10.10
N LEU A 47 -1.31 -3.40 9.97
CA LEU A 47 -0.54 -2.73 8.92
C LEU A 47 -0.08 -3.79 7.92
N LEU A 48 -0.44 -3.61 6.65
CA LEU A 48 0.08 -4.40 5.55
C LEU A 48 0.98 -3.53 4.67
N ASN A 49 2.29 -3.76 4.74
CA ASN A 49 3.26 -3.16 3.84
C ASN A 49 3.47 -4.05 2.61
N ILE A 50 3.14 -3.55 1.43
CA ILE A 50 3.18 -4.26 0.15
C ILE A 50 4.36 -3.79 -0.69
N TYR A 51 5.06 -4.77 -1.28
CA TYR A 51 5.89 -4.57 -2.45
C TYR A 51 5.42 -5.56 -3.52
N ALA A 52 4.62 -5.08 -4.46
CA ALA A 52 4.01 -5.91 -5.48
C ALA A 52 5.03 -6.33 -6.56
N PRO A 53 4.80 -7.45 -7.27
CA PRO A 53 5.63 -7.84 -8.41
C PRO A 53 5.61 -6.78 -9.53
N ASN A 54 6.68 -6.72 -10.33
CA ASN A 54 6.71 -5.87 -11.54
C ASN A 54 5.94 -6.55 -12.70
N GLU A 55 5.78 -7.87 -12.62
CA GLU A 55 5.06 -8.69 -13.58
C GLU A 55 3.54 -8.50 -13.41
N ASP A 56 2.78 -8.60 -14.50
CA ASP A 56 1.30 -8.52 -14.44
C ASP A 56 0.72 -9.73 -13.70
N CYS A 57 0.50 -9.56 -12.39
CA CYS A 57 0.00 -10.57 -11.47
C CYS A 57 -1.38 -10.17 -10.93
N PRO A 58 -2.47 -10.30 -11.71
CA PRO A 58 -3.77 -9.74 -11.36
C PRO A 58 -4.40 -10.33 -10.09
N LYS A 59 -3.96 -11.51 -9.65
CA LYS A 59 -4.42 -12.15 -8.40
C LYS A 59 -3.71 -11.65 -7.15
N PHE A 60 -2.53 -11.03 -7.29
CA PHE A 60 -1.69 -10.66 -6.15
C PHE A 60 -2.42 -9.75 -5.15
N MET A 61 -2.97 -8.63 -5.62
CA MET A 61 -3.70 -7.70 -4.75
C MET A 61 -5.00 -8.30 -4.17
N PRO A 62 -5.86 -8.96 -4.97
CA PRO A 62 -7.00 -9.72 -4.44
C PRO A 62 -6.64 -10.70 -3.32
N ASP A 63 -5.61 -11.52 -3.51
CA ASP A 63 -5.20 -12.52 -2.54
C ASP A 63 -4.69 -11.85 -1.25
N LYS A 64 -3.91 -10.77 -1.36
CA LYS A 64 -3.38 -10.04 -0.20
C LYS A 64 -4.46 -9.27 0.57
N ILE A 65 -5.40 -8.61 -0.13
CA ILE A 65 -6.51 -7.91 0.52
C ILE A 65 -7.44 -8.92 1.21
N THR A 66 -7.74 -10.05 0.58
CA THR A 66 -8.56 -11.11 1.16
C THR A 66 -7.91 -11.66 2.44
N LEU A 67 -6.63 -12.04 2.37
CA LEU A 67 -5.87 -12.52 3.52
C LEU A 67 -5.85 -11.47 4.65
N PHE A 68 -5.62 -10.21 4.30
CA PHE A 68 -5.61 -9.12 5.28
C PHE A 68 -6.95 -8.92 5.98
N SER A 69 -8.06 -9.02 5.23
CA SER A 69 -9.40 -8.88 5.78
C SER A 69 -9.78 -9.98 6.76
N GLN A 70 -9.24 -11.20 6.59
CA GLN A 70 -9.46 -12.31 7.52
C GLN A 70 -8.84 -12.06 8.90
N TYR A 71 -7.80 -11.21 8.98
CA TYR A 71 -7.07 -10.92 10.21
C TYR A 71 -7.33 -9.52 10.78
N THR A 72 -8.10 -8.69 10.07
CA THR A 72 -8.35 -7.31 10.46
C THR A 72 -9.79 -7.13 10.91
N SER A 73 -10.01 -6.65 12.14
CA SER A 73 -11.36 -6.51 12.71
C SER A 73 -12.06 -5.21 12.34
N ASP A 74 -11.37 -4.06 12.41
CA ASP A 74 -12.03 -2.74 12.31
C ASP A 74 -11.21 -1.61 11.67
N PHE A 75 -9.89 -1.71 11.76
CA PHE A 75 -8.98 -0.68 11.24
C PHE A 75 -7.72 -1.35 10.70
N GLY A 76 -7.48 -1.16 9.42
CA GLY A 76 -6.28 -1.65 8.76
C GLY A 76 -5.80 -0.66 7.71
N ILE A 77 -4.49 -0.55 7.58
CA ILE A 77 -3.85 0.26 6.54
C ILE A 77 -3.08 -0.68 5.64
N ILE A 78 -3.35 -0.59 4.35
CA ILE A 78 -2.55 -1.26 3.31
C ILE A 78 -1.75 -0.17 2.62
N ALA A 79 -0.43 -0.28 2.64
CA ALA A 79 0.44 0.74 2.06
C ALA A 79 1.67 0.13 1.40
N GLY A 80 2.33 0.90 0.55
CA GLY A 80 3.60 0.50 -0.07
C GLY A 80 3.59 0.73 -1.57
N ASP A 81 4.41 -0.04 -2.28
CA ASP A 81 4.58 0.03 -3.73
C ASP A 81 3.76 -1.09 -4.39
N PHE A 82 2.74 -0.68 -5.15
CA PHE A 82 1.79 -1.57 -5.78
C PHE A 82 2.22 -1.95 -7.20
N ASN A 83 3.31 -1.38 -7.72
CA ASN A 83 3.85 -1.56 -9.08
C ASN A 83 2.82 -1.41 -10.22
N CYS A 84 1.65 -0.83 -9.93
CA CYS A 84 0.60 -0.55 -10.90
C CYS A 84 -0.29 0.60 -10.41
N CYS A 85 -0.89 1.34 -11.35
CA CYS A 85 -1.78 2.45 -11.01
C CYS A 85 -3.21 1.95 -10.72
N MET A 86 -3.98 2.67 -9.89
CA MET A 86 -5.40 2.40 -9.64
C MET A 86 -6.35 2.84 -10.78
N GLY A 87 -5.80 3.12 -11.97
CA GLY A 87 -6.58 3.35 -13.18
C GLY A 87 -7.20 4.76 -13.32
N SER A 88 -6.89 5.71 -12.44
CA SER A 88 -7.24 7.11 -12.69
C SER A 88 -6.34 7.69 -13.80
N ASN A 89 -6.92 8.48 -14.71
CA ASN A 89 -6.15 9.21 -15.73
C ASN A 89 -5.16 10.21 -15.10
N LEU A 90 -5.35 10.54 -13.81
CA LEU A 90 -4.48 11.41 -13.03
C LEU A 90 -3.30 10.65 -12.39
N ASP A 91 -3.26 9.32 -12.49
CA ASP A 91 -2.18 8.49 -11.94
C ASP A 91 -1.06 8.21 -12.96
N LYS A 92 -1.23 8.64 -14.22
CA LYS A 92 -0.26 8.48 -15.29
C LYS A 92 -0.13 9.78 -16.09
N SER A 93 1.09 10.15 -16.46
CA SER A 93 1.31 11.29 -17.35
C SER A 93 1.09 10.98 -18.83
N SER A 94 0.89 9.69 -19.18
CA SER A 94 0.65 9.25 -20.55
C SER A 94 -0.35 8.10 -20.58
N MET A 95 -1.40 8.27 -21.39
CA MET A 95 -2.44 7.27 -21.63
C MET A 95 -2.08 6.30 -22.76
N LEU A 96 -0.96 6.50 -23.44
CA LEU A 96 -0.49 5.63 -24.52
C LEU A 96 -0.02 4.26 -23.99
N ILE A 97 0.32 4.18 -22.69
CA ILE A 97 0.78 2.95 -22.05
C ILE A 97 -0.41 2.26 -21.39
N SER A 98 -0.81 1.13 -21.98
CA SER A 98 -1.86 0.27 -21.44
C SER A 98 -1.61 -0.07 -19.97
N SER A 99 -2.67 -0.09 -19.18
CA SER A 99 -2.60 -0.56 -17.79
C SER A 99 -2.53 -2.09 -17.75
N PRO A 100 -1.72 -2.68 -16.86
CA PRO A 100 -1.73 -4.13 -16.63
C PRO A 100 -3.09 -4.58 -16.08
N ASN A 101 -3.41 -5.87 -16.18
CA ASN A 101 -4.65 -6.41 -15.60
C ASN A 101 -4.68 -6.22 -14.08
N ALA A 102 -3.50 -6.27 -13.43
CA ALA A 102 -3.33 -5.97 -12.01
C ALA A 102 -3.87 -4.59 -11.61
N SER A 103 -3.78 -3.57 -12.47
CA SER A 103 -4.39 -2.25 -12.20
C SER A 103 -5.92 -2.36 -12.05
N ARG A 104 -6.57 -3.13 -12.92
CA ARG A 104 -8.03 -3.29 -12.88
C ARG A 104 -8.46 -4.04 -11.63
N THR A 105 -7.80 -5.15 -11.32
CA THR A 105 -8.14 -5.95 -10.13
C THR A 105 -7.86 -5.18 -8.85
N LEU A 106 -6.76 -4.41 -8.79
CA LEU A 106 -6.49 -3.50 -7.69
C LEU A 106 -7.66 -2.53 -7.43
N SER A 107 -8.12 -1.81 -8.46
CA SER A 107 -9.21 -0.84 -8.29
C SER A 107 -10.54 -1.50 -7.91
N VAL A 108 -10.88 -2.63 -8.55
CA VAL A 108 -12.11 -3.36 -8.28
C VAL A 108 -12.12 -3.93 -6.87
N THR A 109 -11.08 -4.68 -6.49
CA THR A 109 -10.97 -5.30 -5.17
C THR A 109 -10.91 -4.26 -4.06
N SER A 110 -10.17 -3.16 -4.24
CA SER A 110 -10.12 -2.09 -3.23
C SER A 110 -11.51 -1.51 -2.98
N ARG A 111 -12.27 -1.24 -4.05
CA ARG A 111 -13.65 -0.75 -3.95
C ARG A 111 -14.58 -1.76 -3.28
N GLU A 112 -14.49 -3.04 -3.66
CA GLU A 112 -15.29 -4.12 -3.07
C GLU A 112 -14.99 -4.34 -1.59
N ALA A 113 -13.73 -4.16 -1.18
CA ALA A 113 -13.31 -4.20 0.22
C ALA A 113 -13.64 -2.92 1.02
N GLY A 114 -14.29 -1.92 0.40
CA GLY A 114 -14.60 -0.64 1.05
C GLY A 114 -13.37 0.21 1.38
N LEU A 115 -12.25 -0.06 0.71
CA LEU A 115 -10.99 0.68 0.86
C LEU A 115 -10.97 1.88 -0.09
N VAL A 116 -10.45 3.00 0.39
CA VAL A 116 -10.22 4.21 -0.38
C VAL A 116 -8.74 4.55 -0.41
N ASP A 117 -8.30 5.12 -1.52
CA ASP A 117 -6.97 5.71 -1.66
C ASP A 117 -6.94 7.08 -0.98
N VAL A 118 -6.21 7.14 0.13
CA VAL A 118 -6.14 8.33 0.99
C VAL A 118 -5.73 9.57 0.21
N TRP A 119 -4.66 9.46 -0.59
CA TRP A 119 -4.12 10.62 -1.27
C TRP A 119 -5.12 11.17 -2.28
N ARG A 120 -5.83 10.30 -3.01
CA ARG A 120 -6.83 10.70 -4.00
C ARG A 120 -8.07 11.33 -3.37
N GLU A 121 -8.50 10.87 -2.19
CA GLU A 121 -9.63 11.49 -1.47
C GLU A 121 -9.34 12.95 -1.08
N PHE A 122 -8.10 13.25 -0.68
CA PHE A 122 -7.69 14.63 -0.37
C PHE A 122 -7.23 15.44 -1.59
N ASN A 123 -6.92 14.78 -2.71
CA ASN A 123 -6.41 15.39 -3.94
C ASN A 123 -7.17 14.87 -5.17
N PRO A 124 -8.49 15.14 -5.28
CA PRO A 124 -9.33 14.49 -6.28
C PRO A 124 -8.93 14.80 -7.72
N THR A 125 -8.35 15.98 -7.96
CA THR A 125 -7.97 16.46 -9.31
C THR A 125 -6.47 16.65 -9.50
N SER A 126 -5.66 16.58 -8.44
CA SER A 126 -4.23 16.82 -8.55
C SER A 126 -3.50 15.64 -9.21
N GLU A 127 -2.41 15.94 -9.89
CA GLU A 127 -1.42 14.97 -10.34
C GLU A 127 -0.32 14.86 -9.28
N GLY A 128 0.00 13.65 -8.84
CA GLY A 128 0.95 13.41 -7.75
C GLY A 128 1.69 12.11 -7.97
N TYR A 129 2.69 12.12 -8.84
CA TYR A 129 3.41 10.92 -9.23
C TYR A 129 4.46 10.52 -8.19
N THR A 130 4.72 9.23 -8.09
CA THR A 130 5.72 8.67 -7.15
C THR A 130 6.86 7.95 -7.88
N PHE A 131 6.70 7.71 -9.18
CA PHE A 131 7.68 7.02 -10.01
C PHE A 131 7.88 7.72 -11.36
N TYR A 132 9.13 7.78 -11.81
CA TYR A 132 9.51 8.22 -13.15
C TYR A 132 10.18 7.08 -13.92
N SER A 133 9.64 6.78 -15.11
CA SER A 133 10.25 5.82 -16.04
C SER A 133 11.14 6.54 -17.04
N ALA A 134 12.46 6.44 -16.88
CA ALA A 134 13.41 7.03 -17.83
C ALA A 134 13.29 6.45 -19.24
N ARG A 135 12.96 5.16 -19.36
CA ARG A 135 12.78 4.46 -20.64
C ARG A 135 11.63 5.04 -21.46
N HIS A 136 10.53 5.36 -20.78
CA HIS A 136 9.30 5.84 -21.43
C HIS A 136 9.13 7.35 -21.34
N LYS A 137 9.95 8.03 -20.53
CA LYS A 137 9.83 9.46 -20.19
C LYS A 137 8.44 9.81 -19.65
N THR A 138 7.91 8.93 -18.79
CA THR A 138 6.56 9.06 -18.22
C THR A 138 6.61 9.02 -16.70
N TYR A 139 5.62 9.63 -16.08
CA TYR A 139 5.39 9.60 -14.64
C TYR A 139 4.18 8.74 -14.31
N SER A 140 4.26 8.02 -13.20
CA SER A 140 3.19 7.18 -12.68
C SER A 140 3.10 7.31 -11.16
N ARG A 141 1.90 7.16 -10.62
CA ARG A 141 1.67 6.99 -9.19
C ARG A 141 1.51 5.50 -8.89
N LEU A 142 2.48 4.93 -8.19
CA LEU A 142 2.58 3.50 -7.89
C LEU A 142 2.51 3.20 -6.39
N ASP A 143 2.74 4.21 -5.55
CA ASP A 143 2.68 4.11 -4.11
C ASP A 143 1.34 4.61 -3.59
N PHE A 144 0.70 3.82 -2.74
CA PHE A 144 -0.63 4.11 -2.24
C PHE A 144 -0.71 3.87 -0.74
N PHE A 145 -1.62 4.59 -0.10
CA PHE A 145 -2.15 4.27 1.22
C PHE A 145 -3.64 4.00 1.06
N LEU A 146 -4.07 2.80 1.42
CA LEU A 146 -5.47 2.39 1.39
C LEU A 146 -5.97 2.18 2.81
N LEU A 147 -7.16 2.69 3.10
CA LEU A 147 -7.84 2.50 4.37
C LEU A 147 -9.36 2.39 4.21
N PRO A 148 -10.07 1.79 5.17
CA PRO A 148 -11.54 1.74 5.16
C PRO A 148 -12.15 3.15 5.11
N LYS A 149 -13.10 3.37 4.19
CA LYS A 149 -13.69 4.71 3.97
C LYS A 149 -14.23 5.38 5.24
N ASN A 150 -14.81 4.61 6.15
CA ASN A 150 -15.33 5.08 7.43
C ASN A 150 -14.24 5.58 8.41
N ARG A 151 -12.96 5.35 8.10
CA ARG A 151 -11.80 5.78 8.88
C ARG A 151 -11.07 6.97 8.24
N LEU A 152 -11.56 7.50 7.11
CA LEU A 152 -10.91 8.62 6.43
C LEU A 152 -10.82 9.89 7.31
N SER A 153 -11.78 10.10 8.20
CA SER A 153 -11.79 11.22 9.15
C SER A 153 -10.68 11.17 10.20
N SER A 154 -10.01 10.03 10.40
CA SER A 154 -8.85 9.92 11.30
C SER A 154 -7.53 10.32 10.64
N VAL A 155 -7.53 10.58 9.33
CA VAL A 155 -6.34 11.06 8.63
C VAL A 155 -6.18 12.55 8.93
N VAL A 156 -5.03 12.89 9.51
CA VAL A 156 -4.67 14.27 9.83
C VAL A 156 -3.53 14.73 8.92
N SER A 157 -3.64 15.95 8.40
CA SER A 157 -2.51 16.61 7.77
C SER A 157 -1.58 17.13 8.86
N LEU A 158 -0.35 16.65 8.89
CA LEU A 158 0.70 17.24 9.70
C LEU A 158 1.24 18.42 8.90
N VAL A 159 0.69 19.61 9.17
CA VAL A 159 1.22 20.90 8.68
C VAL A 159 2.37 21.33 9.58
#